data_AF-A0A925PPY8-F1
#
_entry.id   AF-A0A925PPY8-F1
#
_cell.length_a   1.000
_cell.length_b   1.000
_cell.length_c   1.000
_cell.angle_alpha   90.00
_cell.angle_beta   90.00
_cell.angle_gamma   90.00
#
_symmetry.space_group_name_H-M   'P 1'
#
loop_
_entity.id
_entity.type
_entity.pdbx_description
1 polymer ?
#
loop_
_entity_poly.entity_id
_entity_poly.type
_entity_poly.pdbx_seq_one_letter_code
_entity_poly.pdbx_strand_id
1 'polypeptide(L)'
;MLDSLEDVTTRLMADQARVSDSTDEARVLAEQARGKLEQGRSAIEDTIRIFSGLTDLVVQLGDRMAGFTEAMTRVQRVSSSIETIASKTNMLALNATIEAARAGEAGRSFAVVAAEVKKLAHDTRAATGEIAGTIASLTREAEAVTSEIKAGVDKSRVAQGSFTRINETVRDVAEIVALVDRQTDGIAQSTSHIQASVDSVKSGLSS
;
A
#
# COMPACT_ATOMS: atom_id res chain seq x y z
N MET A 1 53.94 -52.86 0.83
CA MET A 1 54.05 -51.39 1.01
C MET A 1 53.71 -50.65 -0.27
N LEU A 2 54.29 -51.02 -1.42
CA LEU A 2 53.96 -50.43 -2.73
C LEU A 2 52.48 -50.57 -3.10
N ASP A 3 51.91 -51.79 -3.02
CA ASP A 3 50.48 -52.04 -3.31
C ASP A 3 49.52 -51.22 -2.43
N SER A 4 49.92 -50.96 -1.17
CA SER A 4 49.13 -50.14 -0.24
C SER A 4 49.21 -48.66 -0.58
N LEU A 5 50.31 -48.18 -1.16
CA LEU A 5 50.45 -46.79 -1.58
C LEU A 5 49.70 -46.54 -2.90
N GLU A 6 49.75 -47.50 -3.82
CA GLU A 6 49.01 -47.46 -5.08
C GLU A 6 47.49 -47.43 -4.84
N ASP A 7 46.99 -48.26 -3.91
CA ASP A 7 45.58 -48.24 -3.49
C ASP A 7 45.19 -46.90 -2.83
N VAL A 8 46.05 -46.32 -1.98
CA VAL A 8 45.80 -44.98 -1.39
C VAL A 8 45.77 -43.89 -2.45
N THR A 9 46.69 -43.88 -3.42
CA THR A 9 46.69 -42.89 -4.50
C THR A 9 45.44 -43.01 -5.38
N THR A 10 44.99 -44.22 -5.66
CA THR A 10 43.77 -44.47 -6.45
C THR A 10 42.53 -43.98 -5.71
N ARG A 11 42.41 -44.27 -4.41
CA ARG A 11 41.32 -43.74 -3.57
C ARG A 11 41.35 -42.22 -3.49
N LEU A 12 42.52 -41.62 -3.33
CA LEU A 12 42.67 -40.17 -3.29
C LEU A 12 42.28 -39.49 -4.62
N MET A 13 42.62 -40.07 -5.78
CA MET A 13 42.15 -39.58 -7.08
C MET A 13 40.62 -39.64 -7.19
N ALA A 14 40.01 -40.73 -6.72
CA ALA A 14 38.55 -40.86 -6.71
C ALA A 14 37.89 -39.83 -5.79
N ASP A 15 38.46 -39.57 -4.62
CA ASP A 15 37.99 -38.55 -3.68
C ASP A 15 38.14 -37.14 -4.27
N GLN A 16 39.26 -36.85 -4.95
CA GLN A 16 39.52 -35.59 -5.64
C GLN A 16 38.50 -35.32 -6.76
N ALA A 17 38.17 -36.34 -7.56
CA ALA A 17 37.13 -36.23 -8.58
C ALA A 17 35.77 -35.86 -7.97
N ARG A 18 35.39 -36.51 -6.86
CA ARG A 18 34.14 -36.17 -6.15
C ARG A 18 34.14 -34.74 -5.61
N VAL A 19 35.27 -34.27 -5.07
CA VAL A 19 35.41 -32.87 -4.60
C VAL A 19 35.30 -31.89 -5.76
N SER A 20 35.92 -32.18 -6.91
CA SER A 20 35.82 -31.36 -8.12
C SER A 20 34.37 -31.24 -8.59
N ASP A 21 33.65 -32.36 -8.71
CA ASP A 21 32.24 -32.38 -9.13
C ASP A 21 31.36 -31.57 -8.15
N SER A 22 31.59 -31.73 -6.84
CA SER A 22 30.86 -31.00 -5.81
C SER A 22 31.14 -29.49 -5.85
N THR A 23 32.37 -29.12 -6.23
CA THR A 23 32.81 -27.73 -6.36
C THR A 23 32.16 -27.07 -7.59
N ASP A 24 32.10 -27.77 -8.72
CA ASP A 24 31.39 -27.28 -9.91
C ASP A 24 29.89 -27.13 -9.64
N GLU A 25 29.26 -28.08 -8.94
CA GLU A 25 27.85 -27.96 -8.54
C GLU A 25 27.63 -26.74 -7.63
N ALA A 26 28.48 -26.54 -6.62
CA ALA A 26 28.42 -25.39 -5.72
C ALA A 26 28.55 -24.05 -6.47
N ARG A 27 29.42 -23.99 -7.50
CA ARG A 27 29.58 -22.81 -8.35
C ARG A 27 28.33 -22.50 -9.15
N VAL A 28 27.71 -23.52 -9.76
CA VAL A 28 26.44 -23.36 -10.50
C VAL A 28 25.34 -22.86 -9.57
N LEU A 29 25.23 -23.43 -8.37
CA LEU A 29 24.25 -23.00 -7.36
C LEU A 29 24.49 -21.57 -6.89
N ALA A 30 25.75 -21.15 -6.69
CA ALA A 30 26.09 -19.79 -6.32
C ALA A 30 25.68 -18.77 -7.41
N GLU A 31 25.95 -19.07 -8.69
CA GLU A 31 25.56 -18.19 -9.79
C GLU A 31 24.02 -18.10 -9.94
N GLN A 32 23.31 -19.22 -9.77
CA GLN A 32 21.85 -19.22 -9.73
C GLN A 32 21.30 -18.39 -8.55
N ALA A 33 21.88 -18.53 -7.37
CA ALA A 33 21.51 -17.77 -6.19
C ALA A 33 21.73 -16.27 -6.42
N ARG A 34 22.87 -15.88 -7.01
CA ARG A 34 23.18 -14.50 -7.38
C ARG A 34 22.13 -13.92 -8.34
N GLY A 35 21.76 -14.67 -9.37
CA GLY A 35 20.71 -14.28 -10.31
C GLY A 35 19.33 -14.10 -9.64
N LYS A 36 18.98 -14.97 -8.69
CA LYS A 36 17.74 -14.86 -7.90
C LYS A 36 17.75 -13.67 -6.95
N LEU A 37 18.88 -13.38 -6.32
CA LEU A 37 19.03 -12.22 -5.44
C LEU A 37 18.89 -10.90 -6.21
N GLU A 38 19.47 -10.82 -7.41
CA GLU A 38 19.34 -9.62 -8.26
C GLU A 38 17.88 -9.40 -8.70
N GLN A 39 17.18 -10.47 -9.08
CA GLN A 39 15.74 -10.41 -9.36
C GLN A 39 14.94 -9.96 -8.13
N GLY A 40 15.28 -10.50 -6.95
CA GLY A 40 14.65 -10.13 -5.68
C GLY A 40 14.86 -8.66 -5.33
N ARG A 41 16.09 -8.15 -5.49
CA ARG A 41 16.43 -6.74 -5.27
C ARG A 41 15.60 -5.83 -6.18
N SER A 42 15.55 -6.12 -7.48
CA SER A 42 14.74 -5.36 -8.43
C SER A 42 13.25 -5.36 -8.06
N ALA A 43 12.71 -6.52 -7.67
CA ALA A 43 11.31 -6.64 -7.26
C ALA A 43 11.00 -5.82 -5.99
N ILE A 44 11.93 -5.76 -5.03
CA ILE A 44 11.78 -4.95 -3.82
C ILE A 44 11.81 -3.45 -4.17
N GLU A 45 12.75 -3.02 -5.02
CA GLU A 45 12.85 -1.62 -5.45
C GLU A 45 11.58 -1.15 -6.18
N ASP A 46 11.04 -1.99 -7.08
CA ASP A 46 9.77 -1.72 -7.75
C ASP A 46 8.60 -1.66 -6.76
N THR A 47 8.59 -2.55 -5.78
CA THR A 47 7.55 -2.56 -4.73
C THR A 47 7.61 -1.30 -3.87
N ILE A 48 8.81 -0.84 -3.49
CA ILE A 48 9.00 0.43 -2.76
C ILE A 48 8.44 1.60 -3.58
N ARG A 49 8.72 1.65 -4.89
CA ARG A 49 8.21 2.69 -5.79
C ARG A 49 6.67 2.69 -5.86
N ILE A 50 6.08 1.51 -6.00
CA ILE A 50 4.61 1.34 -6.02
C ILE A 50 3.99 1.81 -4.70
N PHE A 51 4.57 1.43 -3.56
CA PHE A 51 4.07 1.83 -2.24
C PHE A 51 4.21 3.33 -1.97
N SER A 52 5.26 3.97 -2.50
CA SER A 52 5.38 5.43 -2.45
C SER A 52 4.23 6.09 -3.19
N GLY A 53 3.95 5.66 -4.44
CA GLY A 53 2.82 6.18 -5.22
C GLY A 53 1.46 5.91 -4.57
N LEU A 54 1.30 4.76 -3.91
CA LEU A 54 0.09 4.44 -3.14
C LEU A 54 -0.08 5.39 -1.95
N THR A 55 1.01 5.69 -1.24
CA THR A 55 1.00 6.64 -0.11
C THR A 55 0.57 8.03 -0.58
N ASP A 56 1.12 8.50 -1.70
CA ASP A 56 0.74 9.79 -2.29
C ASP A 56 -0.74 9.83 -2.69
N LEU A 57 -1.25 8.75 -3.28
CA LEU A 57 -2.66 8.63 -3.64
C LEU A 57 -3.59 8.70 -2.41
N VAL A 58 -3.20 8.04 -1.32
CA VAL A 58 -3.96 8.06 -0.06
C VAL A 58 -3.94 9.44 0.57
N VAL A 59 -2.81 10.15 0.53
CA VAL A 59 -2.72 11.54 1.01
C VAL A 59 -3.61 12.47 0.18
N GLN A 60 -3.55 12.36 -1.15
CA GLN A 60 -4.44 13.14 -2.04
C GLN A 60 -5.92 12.86 -1.79
N LEU A 61 -6.27 11.61 -1.46
CA LEU A 61 -7.63 11.26 -1.08
C LEU A 61 -8.05 11.98 0.22
N GLY A 62 -7.14 12.11 1.19
CA GLY A 62 -7.35 12.88 2.40
C GLY A 62 -7.66 14.35 2.11
N ASP A 63 -6.89 14.99 1.23
CA ASP A 63 -7.12 16.38 0.82
C ASP A 63 -8.48 16.55 0.12
N ARG A 64 -8.85 15.60 -0.75
CA ARG A 64 -10.17 15.60 -1.40
C ARG A 64 -11.31 15.45 -0.40
N MET A 65 -11.14 14.63 0.64
CA MET A 65 -12.14 14.50 1.71
C MET A 65 -12.27 15.78 2.53
N ALA A 66 -11.18 16.49 2.78
CA ALA A 66 -11.25 17.80 3.43
C ALA A 66 -12.08 18.80 2.59
N GLY A 67 -11.83 18.87 1.27
CA GLY A 67 -12.61 19.69 0.36
C GLY A 67 -14.09 19.26 0.26
N PHE A 68 -14.37 17.96 0.32
CA PHE A 68 -15.73 17.43 0.34
C PHE A 68 -16.49 17.88 1.61
N THR A 69 -15.86 17.78 2.78
CA THR A 69 -16.44 18.24 4.06
C THR A 69 -16.69 19.75 4.06
N GLU A 70 -15.80 20.54 3.46
CA GLU A 70 -16.01 21.98 3.29
C GLU A 70 -17.23 22.26 2.40
N ALA A 71 -17.36 21.54 1.27
CA ALA A 71 -18.51 21.68 0.38
C ALA A 71 -19.83 21.34 1.09
N MET A 72 -19.86 20.24 1.86
CA MET A 72 -21.02 19.87 2.68
C MET A 72 -21.38 20.97 3.69
N THR A 73 -20.38 21.58 4.33
CA THR A 73 -20.58 22.71 5.25
C THR A 73 -21.18 23.93 4.55
N ARG A 74 -20.77 24.22 3.31
CA ARG A 74 -21.37 25.29 2.50
C ARG A 74 -22.83 24.98 2.16
N VAL A 75 -23.15 23.75 1.77
CA VAL A 75 -24.53 23.32 1.52
C VAL A 75 -25.39 23.43 2.78
N GLN A 76 -24.88 23.02 3.95
CA GLN A 76 -25.57 23.15 5.22
C GLN A 76 -25.94 24.61 5.54
N ARG A 77 -25.00 25.55 5.33
CA ARG A 77 -25.27 26.97 5.55
C ARG A 77 -26.36 27.51 4.62
N VAL A 78 -26.32 27.12 3.34
CA VAL A 78 -27.36 27.53 2.38
C VAL A 78 -28.72 26.95 2.77
N SER A 79 -28.79 25.66 3.12
CA SER A 79 -30.02 25.01 3.59
C SER A 79 -30.62 25.71 4.82
N SER A 80 -29.78 26.04 5.82
CA SER A 80 -30.21 26.78 7.02
C SER A 80 -30.71 28.20 6.70
N SER A 81 -30.10 28.87 5.72
CA SER A 81 -30.60 30.16 5.25
C SER A 81 -31.97 30.02 4.58
N ILE A 82 -32.19 28.97 3.78
CA ILE A 82 -33.49 28.71 3.14
C ILE A 82 -34.55 28.37 4.19
N GLU A 83 -34.20 27.58 5.21
CA GLU A 83 -35.09 27.28 6.34
C GLU A 83 -35.53 28.56 7.05
N THR A 84 -34.58 29.47 7.29
CA THR A 84 -34.85 30.79 7.90
C THR A 84 -35.79 31.64 7.04
N ILE A 85 -35.58 31.65 5.71
CA ILE A 85 -36.46 32.34 4.76
C ILE A 85 -37.86 31.73 4.81
N ALA A 86 -37.97 30.40 4.73
CA ALA A 86 -39.25 29.70 4.78
C ALA A 86 -40.00 29.95 6.11
N SER A 87 -39.28 30.00 7.25
CA SER A 87 -39.86 30.36 8.54
C SER A 87 -40.44 31.78 8.55
N LYS A 88 -39.69 32.76 8.00
CA LYS A 88 -40.18 34.14 7.84
C LYS A 88 -41.38 34.23 6.89
N THR A 89 -41.33 33.53 5.76
CA THR A 89 -42.43 33.46 4.80
C THR A 89 -43.69 32.86 5.43
N ASN A 90 -43.55 31.80 6.24
CA ASN A 90 -44.66 31.22 6.98
C ASN A 90 -45.28 32.23 7.97
N MET A 91 -44.46 33.02 8.69
CA MET A 91 -44.96 34.08 9.56
C MET A 91 -45.67 35.20 8.80
N LEU A 92 -45.11 35.63 7.65
CA LEU A 92 -45.75 36.63 6.79
C LEU A 92 -47.09 36.14 6.25
N ALA A 93 -47.15 34.88 5.79
CA ALA A 93 -48.36 34.26 5.31
C ALA A 93 -49.43 34.15 6.42
N LEU A 94 -49.02 33.80 7.65
CA LEU A 94 -49.91 33.78 8.80
C LEU A 94 -50.51 35.16 9.09
N ASN A 95 -49.69 36.21 9.10
CA ASN A 95 -50.16 37.59 9.28
C ASN A 95 -51.14 37.99 8.16
N ALA A 96 -50.85 37.63 6.91
CA ALA A 96 -51.74 37.87 5.79
C ALA A 96 -53.07 37.11 5.91
N THR A 97 -53.06 35.86 6.41
CA THR A 97 -54.29 35.11 6.71
C THR A 97 -55.13 35.81 7.78
N ILE A 98 -54.50 36.34 8.84
CA ILE A 98 -55.19 37.07 9.91
C ILE A 98 -55.83 38.36 9.37
N GLU A 99 -55.09 39.14 8.57
CA GLU A 99 -55.61 40.40 8.03
C GLU A 99 -56.71 40.16 6.98
N ALA A 100 -56.57 39.10 6.16
CA ALA A 100 -57.61 38.68 5.23
C ALA A 100 -58.92 38.28 5.95
N ALA A 101 -58.82 37.58 7.09
CA ALA A 101 -59.98 37.27 7.92
C ALA A 101 -60.62 38.53 8.52
N ARG A 102 -59.79 39.52 8.91
CA ARG A 102 -60.25 40.81 9.45
C ARG A 102 -61.00 41.66 8.42
N ALA A 103 -60.60 41.58 7.15
CA ALA A 103 -61.26 42.27 6.03
C ALA A 103 -62.60 41.62 5.60
N GLY A 104 -62.98 40.47 6.17
CA GLY A 104 -64.24 39.80 5.87
C GLY A 104 -64.36 39.35 4.41
N GLU A 105 -65.50 39.65 3.77
CA GLU A 105 -65.77 39.30 2.36
C GLU A 105 -64.71 39.85 1.39
N ALA A 106 -64.18 41.04 1.65
CA ALA A 106 -63.18 41.68 0.78
C ALA A 106 -61.80 40.97 0.81
N GLY A 107 -61.51 40.22 1.88
CA GLY A 107 -60.24 39.51 2.05
C GLY A 107 -60.24 38.08 1.51
N ARG A 108 -61.36 37.58 1.00
CA ARG A 108 -61.57 36.15 0.71
C ARG A 108 -60.60 35.57 -0.32
N SER A 109 -60.28 36.32 -1.37
CA SER A 109 -59.27 35.95 -2.38
C SER A 109 -57.84 35.99 -1.82
N PHE A 110 -57.53 36.99 -0.99
CA PHE A 110 -56.23 37.09 -0.30
C PHE A 110 -56.01 35.96 0.70
N ALA A 111 -57.06 35.48 1.37
CA ALA A 111 -56.98 34.35 2.30
C ALA A 111 -56.51 33.06 1.60
N VAL A 112 -56.98 32.80 0.36
CA VAL A 112 -56.58 31.62 -0.43
C VAL A 112 -55.09 31.70 -0.79
N VAL A 113 -54.63 32.87 -1.25
CA VAL A 113 -53.21 33.08 -1.58
C VAL A 113 -52.33 32.92 -0.33
N ALA A 114 -52.73 33.51 0.80
CA ALA A 114 -51.99 33.38 2.05
C ALA A 114 -51.88 31.92 2.53
N ALA A 115 -52.95 31.13 2.38
CA ALA A 115 -52.93 29.71 2.71
C ALA A 115 -51.96 28.92 1.82
N GLU A 116 -51.91 29.20 0.51
CA GLU A 116 -50.98 28.53 -0.41
C GLU A 116 -49.52 28.91 -0.11
N VAL A 117 -49.24 30.19 0.15
CA VAL A 117 -47.90 30.64 0.54
C VAL A 117 -47.46 29.98 1.85
N LYS A 118 -48.37 29.83 2.82
CA LYS A 118 -48.11 29.13 4.08
C LYS A 118 -47.74 27.67 3.86
N LYS A 119 -48.46 26.99 2.96
CA LYS A 119 -48.18 25.60 2.57
C LYS A 119 -46.81 25.46 1.90
N LEU A 120 -46.52 26.30 0.90
CA LEU A 120 -45.20 26.36 0.23
C LEU A 120 -44.05 26.58 1.23
N ALA A 121 -44.25 27.47 2.20
CA ALA A 121 -43.27 27.71 3.25
C ALA A 121 -43.05 26.48 4.15
N HIS A 122 -44.11 25.76 4.51
CA HIS A 122 -44.01 24.51 5.26
C HIS A 122 -43.27 23.43 4.48
N ASP A 123 -43.63 23.22 3.22
CA ASP A 123 -43.01 22.23 2.35
C ASP A 123 -41.52 22.55 2.11
N THR A 124 -41.18 23.83 1.97
CA THR A 124 -39.78 24.28 1.87
C THR A 124 -38.99 23.94 3.13
N ARG A 125 -39.56 24.14 4.33
CA ARG A 125 -38.89 23.77 5.58
C ARG A 125 -38.66 22.27 5.69
N ALA A 126 -39.66 21.46 5.32
CA ALA A 126 -39.55 20.01 5.33
C ALA A 126 -38.38 19.56 4.43
N ALA A 127 -38.31 20.08 3.21
CA ALA A 127 -37.22 19.80 2.27
C ALA A 127 -35.84 20.22 2.82
N THR A 128 -35.72 21.41 3.44
CA THR A 128 -34.45 21.82 4.07
C THR A 128 -34.05 20.94 5.25
N GLY A 129 -35.02 20.37 5.98
CA GLY A 129 -34.79 19.41 7.06
C GLY A 129 -34.26 18.08 6.53
N GLU A 130 -34.82 17.57 5.43
CA GLU A 130 -34.29 16.38 4.75
C GLU A 130 -32.86 16.59 4.26
N ILE A 131 -32.57 17.75 3.64
CA ILE A 131 -31.21 18.13 3.22
C ILE A 131 -30.26 18.11 4.41
N ALA A 132 -30.64 18.70 5.55
CA ALA A 132 -29.81 18.71 6.75
C ALA A 132 -29.50 17.29 7.27
N GLY A 133 -30.50 16.39 7.23
CA GLY A 133 -30.34 14.99 7.56
C GLY A 133 -29.35 14.27 6.63
N THR A 134 -29.47 14.48 5.32
CA THR A 134 -28.55 13.93 4.32
C THR A 134 -27.13 14.44 4.53
N ILE A 135 -26.94 15.74 4.73
CA ILE A 135 -25.62 16.33 5.00
C ILE A 135 -24.98 15.75 6.26
N ALA A 136 -25.75 15.56 7.33
CA ALA A 136 -25.25 14.93 8.56
C ALA A 136 -24.78 13.50 8.33
N SER A 137 -25.49 12.72 7.50
CA SER A 137 -25.07 11.36 7.12
C SER A 137 -23.79 11.36 6.29
N LEU A 138 -23.72 12.21 5.25
CA LEU A 138 -22.53 12.34 4.40
C LEU A 138 -21.30 12.82 5.19
N THR A 139 -21.49 13.68 6.20
CA THR A 139 -20.40 14.13 7.08
C THR A 139 -19.83 12.97 7.89
N ARG A 140 -20.70 12.11 8.46
CA ARG A 140 -20.24 10.91 9.20
C ARG A 140 -19.49 9.93 8.29
N GLU A 141 -19.97 9.73 7.06
CA GLU A 141 -19.27 8.89 6.07
C GLU A 141 -17.90 9.47 5.72
N ALA A 142 -17.81 10.78 5.50
CA ALA A 142 -16.54 11.46 5.23
C ALA A 142 -15.53 11.33 6.39
N GLU A 143 -16.01 11.44 7.64
CA GLU A 143 -15.19 11.21 8.84
C GLU A 143 -14.67 9.77 8.92
N ALA A 144 -15.53 8.78 8.62
CA ALA A 144 -15.13 7.37 8.59
C ALA A 144 -14.05 7.13 7.52
N VAL A 145 -14.25 7.63 6.30
CA VAL A 145 -13.26 7.55 5.22
C VAL A 145 -11.95 8.23 5.61
N THR A 146 -12.01 9.40 6.27
CA THR A 146 -10.82 10.11 6.76
C THR A 146 -10.04 9.29 7.79
N SER A 147 -10.74 8.58 8.68
CA SER A 147 -10.13 7.66 9.64
C SER A 147 -9.43 6.49 8.93
N GLU A 148 -10.08 5.90 7.93
CA GLU A 148 -9.50 4.82 7.12
C GLU A 148 -8.26 5.27 6.34
N ILE A 149 -8.28 6.49 5.78
CA ILE A 149 -7.13 7.11 5.12
C ILE A 149 -5.94 7.20 6.09
N LYS A 150 -6.16 7.70 7.31
CA LYS A 150 -5.11 7.81 8.32
C LYS A 150 -4.52 6.44 8.66
N ALA A 151 -5.38 5.44 8.86
CA ALA A 151 -4.93 4.07 9.10
C ALA A 151 -4.16 3.49 7.90
N GLY A 152 -4.54 3.84 6.67
CA GLY A 152 -3.85 3.47 5.44
C GLY A 152 -2.44 4.06 5.35
N VAL A 153 -2.27 5.33 5.73
CA VAL A 153 -0.95 5.99 5.80
C VAL A 153 -0.05 5.29 6.82
N ASP A 154 -0.56 4.99 8.02
CA ASP A 154 0.23 4.34 9.07
C ASP A 154 0.66 2.92 8.65
N LYS A 155 -0.25 2.15 8.03
CA LYS A 155 0.09 0.83 7.47
C LYS A 155 1.14 0.93 6.36
N SER A 156 1.06 1.95 5.52
CA SER A 156 2.03 2.17 4.43
C SER A 156 3.43 2.48 4.98
N ARG A 157 3.53 3.24 6.07
CA ARG A 157 4.81 3.50 6.77
C ARG A 157 5.42 2.21 7.34
N VAL A 158 4.60 1.36 7.95
CA VAL A 158 5.07 0.06 8.48
C VAL A 158 5.55 -0.86 7.35
N ALA A 159 4.85 -0.86 6.21
CA ALA A 159 5.25 -1.62 5.03
C ALA A 159 6.60 -1.13 4.47
N GLN A 160 6.81 0.20 4.34
CA GLN A 160 8.10 0.77 3.93
C GLN A 160 9.25 0.32 4.83
N GLY A 161 9.08 0.39 6.15
CA GLY A 161 10.10 -0.08 7.10
C GLY A 161 10.36 -1.60 7.02
N SER A 162 9.40 -2.38 6.49
CA SER A 162 9.59 -3.81 6.24
C SER A 162 10.36 -4.04 4.95
N PHE A 163 10.11 -3.27 3.88
CA PHE A 163 10.88 -3.35 2.64
C PHE A 163 12.34 -2.97 2.83
N THR A 164 12.65 -1.96 3.65
CA THR A 164 14.04 -1.61 3.99
C THR A 164 14.77 -2.81 4.62
N ARG A 165 14.15 -3.49 5.59
CA ARG A 165 14.72 -4.69 6.23
C ARG A 165 14.91 -5.86 5.26
N ILE A 166 13.96 -6.07 4.34
CA ILE A 166 14.09 -7.10 3.31
C ILE A 166 15.27 -6.76 2.39
N ASN A 167 15.43 -5.49 2.00
CA ASN A 167 16.54 -5.07 1.14
C ASN A 167 17.91 -5.29 1.82
N GLU A 168 18.01 -5.00 3.12
CA GLU A 168 19.19 -5.32 3.93
C GLU A 168 19.46 -6.82 3.95
N THR A 169 18.43 -7.64 4.19
CA THR A 169 18.58 -9.11 4.18
C THR A 169 19.03 -9.65 2.83
N VAL A 170 18.48 -9.13 1.71
CA VAL A 170 18.91 -9.52 0.36
C VAL A 170 20.37 -9.17 0.12
N ARG A 171 20.83 -8.01 0.60
CA ARG A 171 22.23 -7.61 0.53
C ARG A 171 23.13 -8.56 1.33
N ASP A 172 22.75 -8.88 2.57
CA ASP A 172 23.53 -9.79 3.42
C ASP A 172 23.66 -11.18 2.77
N VAL A 173 22.57 -11.70 2.20
CA VAL A 173 22.59 -12.99 1.49
C VAL A 173 23.46 -12.92 0.22
N ALA A 174 23.48 -11.79 -0.49
CA ALA A 174 24.37 -11.60 -1.64
C ALA A 174 25.85 -11.62 -1.24
N GLU A 175 26.20 -11.04 -0.09
CA GLU A 175 27.56 -11.09 0.46
C GLU A 175 27.96 -12.53 0.83
N ILE A 176 27.04 -13.31 1.40
CA ILE A 176 27.25 -14.74 1.71
C ILE A 176 27.47 -15.55 0.42
N VAL A 177 26.63 -15.35 -0.60
CA VAL A 177 26.78 -16.04 -1.89
C VAL A 177 28.13 -15.71 -2.55
N ALA A 178 28.55 -14.45 -2.51
CA ALA A 178 29.85 -14.04 -3.01
C ALA A 178 31.03 -14.65 -2.22
N LEU A 179 30.85 -14.92 -0.92
CA LEU A 179 31.85 -15.63 -0.14
C LEU A 179 31.94 -17.12 -0.52
N VAL A 180 30.78 -17.78 -0.73
CA VAL A 180 30.72 -19.17 -1.18
C VAL A 180 31.40 -19.32 -2.54
N ASP A 181 31.12 -18.44 -3.49
CA ASP A 181 31.75 -18.45 -4.82
C ASP A 181 33.29 -18.39 -4.73
N ARG A 182 33.83 -17.46 -3.93
CA ARG A 182 35.28 -17.37 -3.69
C ARG A 182 35.87 -18.61 -3.00
N GLN A 183 35.15 -19.21 -2.05
CA GLN A 183 35.62 -20.43 -1.39
C GLN A 183 35.64 -21.61 -2.35
N THR A 184 34.63 -21.72 -3.22
CA THR A 184 34.54 -22.74 -4.27
C THR A 184 35.72 -22.63 -5.24
N ASP A 185 36.07 -21.42 -5.70
CA ASP A 185 37.27 -21.20 -6.52
C ASP A 185 38.56 -21.65 -5.80
N GLY A 186 38.70 -21.35 -4.50
CA GLY A 186 39.84 -21.79 -3.69
C GLY A 186 39.93 -23.31 -3.52
N ILE A 187 38.78 -23.99 -3.39
CA ILE A 187 38.70 -25.45 -3.32
C ILE A 187 39.07 -26.07 -4.67
N ALA A 188 38.59 -25.51 -5.78
CA ALA A 188 38.93 -25.98 -7.14
C ALA A 188 40.44 -25.89 -7.38
N GLN A 189 41.06 -24.77 -7.01
CA GLN A 189 42.51 -24.59 -7.12
C GLN A 189 43.28 -25.59 -6.24
N SER A 190 42.85 -25.78 -5.00
CA SER A 190 43.48 -26.73 -4.07
C SER A 190 43.40 -28.18 -4.57
N THR A 191 42.24 -28.56 -5.10
CA THR A 191 42.01 -29.86 -5.74
C THR A 191 42.95 -30.06 -6.93
N SER A 192 43.13 -29.03 -7.78
CA SER A 192 44.09 -29.10 -8.90
C SER A 192 45.54 -29.31 -8.43
N HIS A 193 45.97 -28.62 -7.36
CA HIS A 193 47.31 -28.80 -6.79
C HIS A 193 47.51 -30.20 -6.17
N ILE A 194 46.49 -30.73 -5.48
CA ILE A 194 46.53 -32.08 -4.91
C ILE A 194 46.61 -33.11 -6.03
N GLN A 195 45.78 -32.98 -7.08
CA GLN A 195 45.81 -33.86 -8.24
C GLN A 195 47.21 -33.94 -8.88
N ALA A 196 47.84 -32.80 -9.12
CA ALA A 196 49.21 -32.75 -9.64
C ALA A 196 50.25 -33.41 -8.71
N SER A 197 50.06 -33.28 -7.40
CA SER A 197 50.92 -33.92 -6.39
C SER A 197 50.74 -35.44 -6.39
N VAL A 198 49.49 -35.92 -6.50
CA VAL A 198 49.16 -37.35 -6.59
C VAL A 198 49.72 -37.97 -7.86
N ASP A 199 49.58 -37.29 -9.00
CA ASP A 199 50.15 -37.74 -10.27
C ASP A 199 51.68 -37.84 -10.21
N SER A 200 52.33 -36.88 -9.54
CA SER A 200 53.78 -36.91 -9.30
C SER A 200 54.19 -38.11 -8.45
N VAL A 201 53.48 -38.39 -7.34
CA VAL A 201 53.73 -39.57 -6.49
C VAL A 201 53.52 -40.86 -7.26
N LYS A 202 52.43 -40.97 -8.03
CA LYS A 202 52.14 -42.14 -8.86
C LYS A 202 53.24 -42.38 -9.89
N SER A 203 53.71 -41.34 -10.57
CA SER A 203 54.80 -41.45 -11.55
C SER A 203 56.10 -41.95 -10.90
N GLY A 204 56.43 -41.47 -9.70
CA GLY A 204 57.59 -41.90 -8.94
C GLY A 204 57.50 -43.32 -8.34
N LEU A 205 56.30 -43.88 -8.21
CA LEU A 205 56.09 -45.29 -7.84
C LEU A 205 56.22 -46.23 -9.04
N SER A 206 55.94 -45.74 -10.24
CA SER A 206 56.05 -46.50 -11.50
C SER A 206 57.45 -46.51 -12.11
N SER A 207 58.36 -45.68 -11.59
CA SER A 207 59.77 -45.57 -11.98
C SER A 207 60.68 -46.38 -11.07
#